data_AF-A0A923W4V8-F1
#
_entry.id   AF-A0A923W4V8-F1
#
_cell.length_a   1.000
_cell.length_b   1.000
_cell.length_c   1.000
_cell.angle_alpha   90.00
_cell.angle_beta   90.00
_cell.angle_gamma   90.00
#
_symmetry.space_group_name_H-M   'P 1'
#
loop_
_entity.id
_entity.type
_entity.pdbx_description
1 polymer ?
#
loop_
_entity_poly.entity_id
_entity_poly.type
_entity_poly.pdbx_seq_one_letter_code
_entity_poly.pdbx_strand_id
1 'polypeptide(L)'
;MPLARLQRQCITGPSGHADVRTPTRRAVLRLALAVLGSAALGPAPMPAGAAPLAVNPPLQPDDAARTAPPRPQAGAHRLAQATGAHEVLLVDVFINGQQLKDIVTVERLPGGALLLPAGAWTAARLAPLAKASAFAGGTPAFSLDAVPGPSYQVTRRRMALEVHAPATAFVGSLLNMPRSRAVAPARPQPGVMLDYDMAASQGHGSSSQGATLELTTFGSLGSFVGSALLGRSGQVSSATRLDTYWRHDLPERMQTLVVGDAVGVGGGWSRPARYGGIRWGTDFGMQPGVVTLPQISLAGEAALPSTVE
;
A
#
# COMPACT_ATOMS: atom_id res chain seq x y z
N MET A 1 28.75 -17.30 11.59
CA MET A 1 29.26 -16.91 12.91
C MET A 1 28.67 -15.55 13.28
N PRO A 2 27.71 -15.43 14.21
CA PRO A 2 27.33 -14.14 14.74
C PRO A 2 28.06 -13.86 16.07
N LEU A 3 28.56 -12.62 16.19
CA LEU A 3 29.20 -12.08 17.39
C LEU A 3 28.18 -11.98 18.54
N ALA A 4 28.46 -12.62 19.67
CA ALA A 4 27.75 -12.41 20.93
C ALA A 4 28.16 -11.06 21.53
N ARG A 5 27.20 -10.14 21.72
CA ARG A 5 27.43 -8.88 22.44
C ARG A 5 27.00 -9.05 23.90
N LEU A 6 27.98 -9.18 24.79
CA LEU A 6 27.78 -9.30 26.23
C LEU A 6 27.42 -7.91 26.82
N GLN A 7 26.16 -7.67 27.16
CA GLN A 7 25.80 -6.48 27.95
C GLN A 7 25.97 -6.76 29.44
N ARG A 8 27.01 -6.18 30.04
CA ARG A 8 27.15 -6.07 31.51
C ARG A 8 26.41 -4.81 31.96
N GLN A 9 25.35 -4.95 32.74
CA GLN A 9 24.75 -3.82 33.47
C GLN A 9 25.09 -3.94 34.96
N CYS A 10 25.92 -3.04 35.45
CA CYS A 10 26.12 -2.79 36.88
C CYS A 10 25.22 -1.62 37.27
N ILE A 11 24.15 -1.88 38.02
CA ILE A 11 23.28 -0.83 38.58
C ILE A 11 23.76 -0.55 40.01
N THR A 12 24.24 0.68 40.25
CA THR A 12 24.51 1.23 41.59
C THR A 12 23.54 2.38 41.84
N GLY A 13 22.75 2.31 42.91
CA GLY A 13 21.86 3.39 43.35
C GLY A 13 22.39 4.04 44.64
N PRO A 14 22.15 5.35 44.88
CA PRO A 14 22.70 6.06 46.03
C PRO A 14 21.69 6.15 47.18
N SER A 15 22.09 5.78 48.39
CA SER A 15 21.55 6.34 49.64
C SER A 15 22.37 5.85 50.83
N GLY A 16 22.87 6.79 51.63
CA GLY A 16 23.84 6.59 52.69
C GLY A 16 23.31 5.85 53.91
N HIS A 17 24.07 4.84 54.33
CA HIS A 17 24.46 4.47 55.69
C HIS A 17 25.49 3.35 55.51
N ALA A 18 26.61 3.40 56.25
CA ALA A 18 27.74 2.49 56.11
C ALA A 18 27.39 1.07 56.61
N ASP A 19 26.68 0.32 55.78
CA ASP A 19 26.54 -1.12 55.84
C ASP A 19 27.50 -1.69 54.79
N VAL A 20 28.46 -2.53 55.19
CA VAL A 20 29.44 -3.16 54.30
C VAL A 20 28.69 -4.20 53.45
N ARG A 21 27.94 -3.72 52.45
CA ARG A 21 27.23 -4.56 51.49
C ARG A 21 28.21 -5.01 50.42
N THR A 22 28.73 -6.21 50.62
CA THR A 22 29.47 -6.96 49.60
C THR A 22 28.66 -6.99 48.29
N PRO A 23 29.23 -6.63 47.12
CA PRO A 23 28.45 -6.46 45.90
C PRO A 23 27.93 -7.80 45.36
N THR A 24 26.61 -7.96 45.29
CA THR A 24 25.95 -9.08 44.59
C THR A 24 26.21 -8.97 43.10
N ARG A 25 26.88 -9.98 42.51
CA ARG A 25 27.11 -10.02 41.06
C ARG A 25 25.93 -10.71 40.39
N ARG A 26 25.35 -10.05 39.38
CA ARG A 26 24.28 -10.59 38.51
C ARG A 26 24.75 -10.56 37.07
N ALA A 27 24.48 -11.64 36.33
CA ALA A 27 24.70 -11.72 34.89
C ALA A 27 23.43 -12.29 34.23
N VAL A 28 23.02 -11.69 33.11
CA VAL A 28 21.85 -12.07 32.32
C VAL A 28 22.28 -12.19 30.86
N LEU A 29 21.90 -13.28 30.19
CA LEU A 29 22.13 -13.50 28.77
C LEU A 29 20.79 -13.88 28.11
N ARG A 30 20.45 -13.14 27.05
CA ARG A 30 19.26 -13.37 26.22
C ARG A 30 19.68 -13.57 24.78
N LEU A 31 19.17 -14.60 24.11
CA LEU A 31 19.35 -14.81 22.67
C LEU A 31 18.15 -15.60 22.15
N ALA A 32 17.62 -15.20 21.00
CA ALA A 32 16.62 -15.95 20.26
C ALA A 32 17.28 -16.50 18.98
N LEU A 33 17.11 -17.80 18.70
CA LEU A 33 17.60 -18.43 17.48
C LEU A 33 16.43 -19.01 16.70
N ALA A 34 16.15 -18.44 15.52
CA ALA A 34 15.17 -18.96 14.57
C ALA A 34 15.90 -19.68 13.43
N VAL A 35 15.53 -20.95 13.19
CA VAL A 35 16.02 -21.74 12.06
C VAL A 35 14.86 -21.99 11.11
N LEU A 36 14.88 -21.30 9.96
CA LEU A 36 13.95 -21.54 8.86
C LEU A 36 14.44 -22.76 8.07
N GLY A 37 13.64 -23.83 8.08
CA GLY A 37 13.94 -25.04 7.33
C GLY A 37 13.44 -24.93 5.90
N SER A 38 14.28 -24.47 4.97
CA SER A 38 14.02 -24.67 3.54
C SER A 38 14.34 -26.12 3.17
N ALA A 39 13.35 -27.01 3.23
CA ALA A 39 13.45 -28.32 2.59
C ALA A 39 13.28 -28.15 1.07
N ALA A 40 14.31 -27.65 0.39
CA ALA A 40 14.42 -27.71 -1.06
C ALA A 40 15.23 -28.97 -1.42
N LEU A 41 14.53 -29.99 -1.93
CA LEU A 41 15.15 -31.07 -2.69
C LEU A 41 15.95 -30.46 -3.85
N GLY A 42 17.17 -30.98 -4.08
CA GLY A 42 18.24 -30.36 -4.86
C GLY A 42 17.95 -30.07 -6.35
N PRO A 43 18.88 -29.36 -7.02
CA PRO A 43 18.67 -28.83 -8.36
C PRO A 43 18.79 -29.91 -9.43
N ALA A 44 17.78 -30.00 -10.31
CA ALA A 44 17.89 -30.67 -11.60
C ALA A 44 18.47 -29.70 -12.66
N PRO A 45 19.19 -30.20 -13.67
CA PRO A 45 20.01 -29.38 -14.56
C PRO A 45 19.20 -28.61 -15.61
N MET A 46 19.70 -27.43 -15.97
CA MET A 46 19.20 -26.57 -17.05
C MET A 46 19.35 -27.24 -18.42
N PRO A 47 18.41 -27.04 -19.37
CA PRO A 47 18.71 -27.21 -20.78
C PRO A 47 19.32 -25.93 -21.37
N ALA A 48 20.39 -26.12 -22.14
CA ALA A 48 21.04 -25.12 -22.98
C ALA A 48 20.24 -24.87 -24.26
N GLY A 49 20.33 -23.64 -24.79
CA GLY A 49 20.09 -23.36 -26.22
C GLY A 49 19.06 -22.28 -26.51
N ALA A 50 19.49 -21.02 -26.49
CA ALA A 50 18.82 -19.96 -27.24
C ALA A 50 19.89 -19.05 -27.87
N ALA A 51 19.96 -19.08 -29.20
CA ALA A 51 20.87 -18.27 -30.01
C ALA A 51 20.47 -16.79 -30.00
N PRO A 52 21.41 -15.84 -30.06
CA PRO A 52 21.08 -14.42 -30.14
C PRO A 52 20.73 -14.02 -31.58
N LEU A 53 19.68 -13.22 -31.69
CA LEU A 53 19.23 -12.51 -32.89
C LEU A 53 20.30 -11.50 -33.34
N ALA A 54 20.59 -11.49 -34.64
CA ALA A 54 21.53 -10.59 -35.28
C ALA A 54 21.04 -9.13 -35.23
N VAL A 55 21.95 -8.25 -34.82
CA VAL A 55 21.81 -6.79 -34.83
C VAL A 55 22.19 -6.28 -36.21
N ASN A 56 21.30 -5.55 -36.89
CA ASN A 56 21.64 -4.80 -38.10
C ASN A 56 22.33 -3.46 -37.74
N PRO A 57 23.39 -3.05 -38.45
CA PRO A 57 24.05 -1.76 -38.23
C PRO A 57 23.27 -0.57 -38.86
N PRO A 58 23.57 0.68 -38.44
CA PRO A 58 22.87 1.87 -38.91
C PRO A 58 23.37 2.33 -40.28
N LEU A 59 22.45 2.81 -41.12
CA LEU A 59 22.79 3.48 -42.37
C LEU A 59 23.01 4.97 -42.11
N GLN A 60 24.20 5.47 -42.49
CA GLN A 60 24.48 6.90 -42.65
C GLN A 60 24.26 7.33 -44.12
N PRO A 61 24.00 8.63 -44.34
CA PRO A 61 23.49 9.16 -45.60
C PRO A 61 24.62 9.56 -46.55
N ASP A 62 24.43 9.35 -47.85
CA ASP A 62 25.20 10.06 -48.88
C ASP A 62 24.32 10.48 -50.06
N ASP A 63 24.67 11.66 -50.56
CA ASP A 63 23.96 12.58 -51.42
C ASP A 63 23.72 12.11 -52.87
N ALA A 64 22.64 12.64 -53.44
CA ALA A 64 22.65 13.50 -54.64
C ALA A 64 21.62 13.10 -55.72
N ALA A 65 20.51 13.84 -55.75
CA ALA A 65 19.91 14.27 -57.01
C ALA A 65 19.29 15.66 -56.80
N ARG A 66 19.96 16.65 -57.41
CA ARG A 66 19.53 18.04 -57.47
C ARG A 66 18.32 18.17 -58.38
N THR A 67 17.18 18.57 -57.83
CA THR A 67 16.08 19.15 -58.61
C THR A 67 15.57 20.37 -57.86
N ALA A 68 15.78 21.54 -58.46
CA ALA A 68 15.36 22.82 -57.91
C ALA A 68 13.81 22.90 -57.82
N PRO A 69 13.24 23.56 -56.79
CA PRO A 69 11.81 23.79 -56.71
C PRO A 69 11.38 24.88 -57.71
N PRO A 70 10.18 24.80 -58.30
CA PRO A 70 9.65 25.91 -59.09
C PRO A 70 9.30 27.08 -58.17
N ARG A 71 9.60 28.30 -58.63
CA ARG A 71 9.19 29.56 -57.98
C ARG A 71 7.66 29.68 -57.94
N PRO A 72 7.09 30.34 -56.91
CA PRO A 72 5.66 30.54 -56.79
C PRO A 72 5.13 31.47 -57.88
N GLN A 73 4.13 31.01 -58.63
CA GLN A 73 3.35 31.85 -59.52
C GLN A 73 2.44 32.75 -58.68
N ALA A 74 2.73 34.06 -58.68
CA ALA A 74 1.80 35.08 -58.25
C ALA A 74 0.63 35.12 -59.22
N GLY A 75 -0.54 34.59 -58.82
CA GLY A 75 -1.70 34.59 -59.72
C GLY A 75 -2.88 33.72 -59.31
N ALA A 76 -3.33 33.78 -58.05
CA ALA A 76 -4.68 33.33 -57.68
C ALA A 76 -5.16 33.92 -56.33
N HIS A 77 -4.88 35.20 -56.07
CA HIS A 77 -5.55 35.96 -55.00
C HIS A 77 -6.69 36.81 -55.57
N ARG A 78 -7.68 36.16 -56.17
CA ARG A 78 -9.04 36.72 -56.29
C ARG A 78 -9.97 35.67 -56.87
N LEU A 79 -10.86 35.14 -56.02
CA LEU A 79 -12.25 34.75 -56.25
C LEU A 79 -12.68 33.69 -55.22
N ALA A 80 -12.81 34.13 -53.97
CA ALA A 80 -13.69 33.53 -52.97
C ALA A 80 -13.86 34.54 -51.82
N GLN A 81 -14.56 35.63 -52.09
CA GLN A 81 -15.15 36.46 -51.04
C GLN A 81 -16.67 36.31 -51.15
N ALA A 82 -17.25 35.65 -50.13
CA ALA A 82 -18.57 35.88 -49.54
C ALA A 82 -19.25 34.57 -49.09
N THR A 83 -18.68 33.92 -48.08
CA THR A 83 -19.42 33.12 -47.09
C THR A 83 -18.76 33.41 -45.74
N GLY A 84 -19.53 33.70 -44.68
CA GLY A 84 -19.05 34.31 -43.43
C GLY A 84 -17.68 33.81 -42.96
N ALA A 85 -16.74 34.74 -42.74
CA ALA A 85 -15.35 34.38 -42.48
C ALA A 85 -15.21 33.58 -41.17
N HIS A 86 -14.65 32.38 -41.27
CA HIS A 86 -14.20 31.61 -40.13
C HIS A 86 -13.00 32.32 -39.50
N GLU A 87 -13.07 32.62 -38.21
CA GLU A 87 -11.95 33.23 -37.50
C GLU A 87 -11.11 32.14 -36.83
N VAL A 88 -9.83 32.10 -37.16
CA VAL A 88 -8.87 31.18 -36.57
C VAL A 88 -8.15 31.90 -35.41
N LEU A 89 -8.18 31.29 -34.24
CA LEU A 89 -7.59 31.81 -33.00
C LEU A 89 -6.54 30.82 -32.50
N LEU A 90 -5.36 31.28 -32.10
CA LEU A 90 -4.42 30.49 -31.31
C LEU A 90 -4.50 30.98 -29.87
N VAL A 91 -4.90 30.09 -28.95
CA VAL A 91 -5.20 30.48 -27.58
C VAL A 91 -4.71 29.45 -26.56
N ASP A 92 -4.40 29.94 -25.37
CA ASP A 92 -4.35 29.12 -24.16
C ASP A 92 -5.76 28.71 -23.76
N VAL A 93 -6.00 27.43 -23.53
CA VAL A 93 -7.33 26.92 -23.16
C VAL A 93 -7.34 26.52 -21.70
N PHE A 94 -8.31 27.05 -20.95
CA PHE A 94 -8.56 26.72 -19.55
C PHE A 94 -9.90 26.01 -19.44
N ILE A 95 -9.92 24.78 -18.90
CA ILE A 95 -11.13 24.00 -18.64
C ILE A 95 -11.33 23.94 -17.13
N ASN A 96 -12.40 24.54 -16.61
CA ASN A 96 -12.68 24.63 -15.18
C ASN A 96 -11.47 25.13 -14.35
N GLY A 97 -10.72 26.10 -14.91
CA GLY A 97 -9.51 26.66 -14.30
C GLY A 97 -8.21 25.87 -14.51
N GLN A 98 -8.26 24.70 -15.14
CA GLN A 98 -7.06 23.94 -15.51
C GLN A 98 -6.60 24.29 -16.93
N GLN A 99 -5.37 24.77 -17.06
CA GLN A 99 -4.77 25.09 -18.36
C GLN A 99 -4.39 23.81 -19.11
N LEU A 100 -4.74 23.73 -20.39
CA LEU A 100 -4.15 22.75 -21.29
C LEU A 100 -2.68 23.06 -21.55
N LYS A 101 -1.87 22.03 -21.70
CA LYS A 101 -0.41 22.16 -21.83
C LYS A 101 0.03 22.89 -23.10
N ASP A 102 -0.72 22.70 -24.19
CA ASP A 102 -0.36 23.19 -25.51
C ASP A 102 -1.26 24.37 -25.90
N ILE A 103 -0.71 25.29 -26.72
CA ILE A 103 -1.50 26.32 -27.38
C ILE A 103 -2.43 25.65 -28.39
N VAL A 104 -3.72 25.95 -28.30
CA VAL A 104 -4.75 25.29 -29.11
C VAL A 104 -5.24 26.23 -30.20
N THR A 105 -5.31 25.72 -31.44
CA THR A 105 -6.01 26.39 -32.54
C THR A 105 -7.52 26.20 -32.39
N VAL A 106 -8.28 27.28 -32.36
CA VAL A 106 -9.73 27.30 -32.23
C VAL A 106 -10.31 28.01 -33.45
N GLU A 107 -11.32 27.40 -34.07
CA GLU A 107 -12.05 28.05 -35.18
C GLU A 107 -13.42 28.53 -34.68
N ARG A 108 -13.69 29.83 -34.86
CA ARG A 108 -15.01 30.42 -34.62
C ARG A 108 -15.81 30.39 -35.92
N LEU A 109 -16.91 29.63 -35.91
CA LEU A 109 -17.88 29.56 -37.00
C LEU A 109 -18.66 30.89 -37.12
N PRO A 110 -19.28 31.18 -38.27
CA PRO A 110 -20.13 32.35 -38.47
C PRO A 110 -21.29 32.46 -37.47
N GLY A 111 -21.75 31.33 -36.92
CA GLY A 111 -22.77 31.25 -35.88
C GLY A 111 -22.25 31.47 -34.44
N GLY A 112 -20.97 31.81 -34.27
CA GLY A 112 -20.36 32.08 -32.96
C GLY A 112 -19.85 30.85 -32.20
N ALA A 113 -20.25 29.64 -32.62
CA ALA A 113 -19.77 28.39 -32.06
C ALA A 113 -18.24 28.23 -32.25
N LEU A 114 -17.58 27.67 -31.24
CA LEU A 114 -16.14 27.44 -31.24
C LEU A 114 -15.84 25.96 -31.43
N LEU A 115 -15.08 25.66 -32.47
CA LEU A 115 -14.54 24.34 -32.75
C LEU A 115 -13.16 24.20 -32.09
N LEU A 116 -12.97 23.12 -31.35
CA LEU A 116 -11.67 22.71 -30.81
C LEU A 116 -11.23 21.40 -31.48
N PRO A 117 -9.92 21.20 -31.69
CA PRO A 117 -9.41 19.98 -32.31
C PRO A 117 -9.67 18.79 -31.38
N ALA A 118 -9.87 17.60 -31.96
CA ALA A 118 -10.12 16.37 -31.20
C ALA A 118 -9.05 16.07 -30.14
N GLY A 119 -7.80 16.46 -30.38
CA GLY A 119 -6.71 16.36 -29.41
C GLY A 119 -6.94 17.20 -28.15
N ALA A 120 -7.46 18.42 -28.29
CA ALA A 120 -7.78 19.29 -27.15
C ALA A 120 -8.93 18.72 -26.31
N TRP A 121 -9.93 18.10 -26.95
CA TRP A 121 -11.00 17.39 -26.23
C TRP A 121 -10.48 16.22 -25.41
N THR A 122 -9.56 15.45 -25.99
CA THR A 122 -8.94 14.31 -25.32
C THR A 122 -8.07 14.77 -24.15
N ALA A 123 -7.25 15.81 -24.35
CA ALA A 123 -6.42 16.41 -23.31
C ALA A 123 -7.26 17.00 -22.16
N ALA A 124 -8.40 17.61 -22.48
CA ALA A 124 -9.38 18.11 -21.52
C ALA A 124 -10.24 17.01 -20.87
N ARG A 125 -10.12 15.75 -21.33
CA ARG A 125 -10.99 14.62 -20.97
C ARG A 125 -12.48 14.91 -21.15
N LEU A 126 -12.84 15.73 -22.13
CA LEU A 126 -14.23 16.00 -22.49
C LEU A 126 -14.77 14.87 -23.39
N ALA A 127 -16.03 14.50 -23.19
CA ALA A 127 -16.71 13.46 -23.94
C ALA A 127 -17.76 14.09 -24.89
N PRO A 128 -17.44 14.32 -26.17
CA PRO A 128 -18.38 14.93 -27.10
C PRO A 128 -19.56 13.97 -27.34
N LEU A 129 -20.78 14.48 -27.27
CA LEU A 129 -22.01 13.73 -27.59
C LEU A 129 -22.35 13.76 -29.08
N ALA A 130 -21.75 14.70 -29.83
CA ALA A 130 -21.95 14.87 -31.26
C ALA A 130 -20.84 14.21 -32.10
N LYS A 131 -21.15 13.92 -33.37
CA LYS A 131 -20.14 13.45 -34.34
C LYS A 131 -19.07 14.53 -34.56
N ALA A 132 -17.84 14.08 -34.81
CA ALA A 132 -16.73 14.97 -35.17
C ALA A 132 -17.10 15.76 -36.44
N SER A 133 -16.91 17.07 -36.36
CA SER A 133 -16.82 17.94 -37.53
C SER A 133 -15.36 18.00 -37.96
N ALA A 134 -15.05 18.91 -38.86
CA ALA A 134 -13.69 19.22 -39.24
C ALA A 134 -13.49 20.74 -39.26
N PHE A 135 -12.28 21.16 -38.96
CA PHE A 135 -11.80 22.49 -39.31
C PHE A 135 -11.84 22.70 -40.83
N ALA A 136 -11.77 23.95 -41.26
CA ALA A 136 -11.71 24.29 -42.69
C ALA A 136 -10.53 23.58 -43.42
N GLY A 137 -9.46 23.26 -42.69
CA GLY A 137 -8.30 22.48 -43.16
C GLY A 137 -8.43 20.96 -43.06
N GLY A 138 -9.60 20.40 -42.72
CA GLY A 138 -9.85 18.95 -42.67
C GLY A 138 -9.41 18.23 -41.38
N THR A 139 -8.90 18.96 -40.38
CA THR A 139 -8.53 18.37 -39.07
C THR A 139 -9.79 18.07 -38.26
N PRO A 140 -9.95 16.87 -37.67
CA PRO A 140 -11.14 16.53 -36.88
C PRO A 140 -11.27 17.43 -35.66
N ALA A 141 -12.46 18.02 -35.50
CA ALA A 141 -12.76 18.99 -34.45
C ALA A 141 -14.19 18.82 -33.94
N PHE A 142 -14.45 19.24 -32.71
CA PHE A 142 -15.78 19.23 -32.12
C PHE A 142 -16.14 20.64 -31.63
N SER A 143 -17.40 21.03 -31.82
CA SER A 143 -17.92 22.27 -31.23
C SER A 143 -17.97 22.12 -29.72
N LEU A 144 -17.63 23.16 -28.95
CA LEU A 144 -17.86 23.17 -27.50
C LEU A 144 -19.31 22.83 -27.14
N ASP A 145 -20.26 23.18 -28.00
CA ASP A 145 -21.69 22.86 -27.83
C ASP A 145 -22.01 21.36 -28.06
N ALA A 146 -21.02 20.53 -28.40
CA ALA A 146 -21.16 19.07 -28.47
C ALA A 146 -21.34 18.42 -27.09
N VAL A 147 -21.26 19.19 -26.01
CA VAL A 147 -21.68 18.81 -24.66
C VAL A 147 -22.70 19.82 -24.13
N PRO A 148 -23.66 19.41 -23.29
CA PRO A 148 -24.68 20.30 -22.76
C PRO A 148 -24.15 21.15 -21.60
N GLY A 149 -24.55 22.42 -21.57
CA GLY A 149 -24.26 23.35 -20.48
C GLY A 149 -22.83 23.94 -20.36
N PRO A 150 -21.92 23.87 -21.35
CA PRO A 150 -20.67 24.62 -21.25
C PRO A 150 -20.95 26.12 -21.40
N SER A 151 -20.25 26.93 -20.59
CA SER A 151 -20.12 28.36 -20.83
C SER A 151 -18.67 28.65 -21.19
N TYR A 152 -18.45 29.53 -22.15
CA TYR A 152 -17.10 29.83 -22.61
C TYR A 152 -16.93 31.30 -22.97
N GLN A 153 -15.75 31.84 -22.70
CA GLN A 153 -15.38 33.21 -23.02
C GLN A 153 -14.00 33.27 -23.65
N VAL A 154 -13.89 34.02 -24.75
CA VAL A 154 -12.62 34.27 -25.44
C VAL A 154 -12.11 35.64 -25.00
N THR A 155 -11.01 35.65 -24.26
CA THR A 155 -10.32 36.87 -23.85
C THR A 155 -9.19 37.18 -24.83
N ARG A 156 -9.50 37.98 -25.86
CA ARG A 156 -8.55 38.31 -26.95
C ARG A 156 -7.25 38.95 -26.46
N ARG A 157 -7.33 39.84 -25.45
CA ARG A 157 -6.14 40.54 -24.91
C ARG A 157 -5.11 39.58 -24.32
N ARG A 158 -5.55 38.44 -23.80
CA ARG A 158 -4.70 37.41 -23.19
C ARG A 158 -4.50 36.22 -24.12
N MET A 159 -5.12 36.21 -25.30
CA MET A 159 -5.21 35.05 -26.18
C MET A 159 -5.60 33.80 -25.40
N ALA A 160 -6.67 33.90 -24.61
CA ALA A 160 -7.14 32.82 -23.73
C ALA A 160 -8.61 32.47 -24.01
N LEU A 161 -8.92 31.17 -23.94
CA LEU A 161 -10.27 30.62 -23.96
C LEU A 161 -10.55 29.96 -22.61
N GLU A 162 -11.47 30.54 -21.85
CA GLU A 162 -11.96 29.96 -20.60
C GLU A 162 -13.24 29.19 -20.88
N VAL A 163 -13.28 27.92 -20.48
CA VAL A 163 -14.43 27.03 -20.61
C VAL A 163 -14.82 26.50 -19.24
N HIS A 164 -16.06 26.72 -18.85
CA HIS A 164 -16.67 26.11 -17.69
C HIS A 164 -17.67 25.05 -18.14
N ALA A 165 -17.35 23.78 -17.89
CA ALA A 165 -18.16 22.64 -18.30
C ALA A 165 -18.64 21.84 -17.07
N PRO A 166 -19.89 21.34 -17.06
CA PRO A 166 -20.40 20.52 -15.96
C PRO A 166 -19.67 19.17 -15.89
N ALA A 167 -19.70 18.53 -14.71
CA ALA A 167 -19.03 17.24 -14.49
C ALA A 167 -19.47 16.13 -15.47
N THR A 168 -20.72 16.19 -15.95
CA THR A 168 -21.29 15.27 -16.94
C THR A 168 -20.68 15.37 -18.33
N ALA A 169 -19.96 16.47 -18.64
CA ALA A 169 -19.25 16.65 -19.90
C ALA A 169 -17.91 15.92 -19.96
N PHE A 170 -17.42 15.40 -18.83
CA PHE A 170 -16.13 14.72 -18.74
C PHE A 170 -16.26 13.20 -18.81
N VAL A 171 -15.21 12.53 -19.28
CA VAL A 171 -15.10 11.08 -19.24
C VAL A 171 -15.09 10.61 -17.77
N GLY A 172 -16.06 9.76 -17.41
CA GLY A 172 -16.19 9.20 -16.07
C GLY A 172 -14.91 8.51 -15.61
N SER A 173 -14.53 8.72 -14.34
CA SER A 173 -13.41 8.03 -13.71
C SER A 173 -13.95 7.11 -12.63
N LEU A 174 -13.75 5.81 -12.79
CA LEU A 174 -14.09 4.83 -11.76
C LEU A 174 -12.99 4.84 -10.70
N LEU A 175 -13.27 5.44 -9.54
CA LEU A 175 -12.41 5.28 -8.38
C LEU A 175 -12.73 3.95 -7.72
N ASN A 176 -12.01 2.90 -8.12
CA ASN A 176 -12.11 1.60 -7.48
C ASN A 176 -11.42 1.72 -6.10
N MET A 177 -12.17 2.05 -5.05
CA MET A 177 -11.68 1.84 -3.69
C MET A 177 -11.74 0.34 -3.44
N PRO A 178 -10.61 -0.39 -3.40
CA PRO A 178 -10.67 -1.75 -2.95
C PRO A 178 -11.23 -1.72 -1.54
N ARG A 179 -12.47 -2.20 -1.35
CA ARG A 179 -12.80 -2.89 -0.11
C ARG A 179 -11.65 -3.84 0.07
N SER A 180 -10.79 -3.61 1.05
CA SER A 180 -9.59 -4.41 1.28
C SER A 180 -10.04 -5.86 1.33
N ARG A 181 -9.98 -6.57 0.20
CA ARG A 181 -10.26 -7.98 0.13
C ARG A 181 -9.18 -8.54 1.02
N ALA A 182 -9.56 -9.09 2.17
CA ALA A 182 -8.61 -9.63 3.13
C ALA A 182 -7.66 -10.52 2.33
N VAL A 183 -6.44 -10.03 2.10
CA VAL A 183 -5.43 -10.80 1.39
C VAL A 183 -5.14 -11.94 2.35
N ALA A 184 -5.44 -13.16 1.92
CA ALA A 184 -5.19 -14.32 2.75
C ALA A 184 -3.70 -14.26 3.16
N PRO A 185 -3.39 -14.33 4.46
CA PRO A 185 -2.00 -14.26 4.91
C PRO A 185 -1.19 -15.37 4.23
N ALA A 186 0.07 -15.07 3.95
CA ALA A 186 0.97 -16.05 3.36
C ALA A 186 1.01 -17.30 4.24
N ARG A 187 0.96 -18.49 3.62
CA ARG A 187 1.03 -19.74 4.38
C ARG A 187 2.38 -19.83 5.09
N PRO A 188 2.41 -20.15 6.39
CA PRO A 188 3.66 -20.29 7.12
C PRO A 188 4.52 -21.40 6.52
N GLN A 189 5.77 -21.08 6.23
CA GLN A 189 6.76 -22.08 5.87
C GLN A 189 7.16 -22.88 7.13
N PRO A 190 7.41 -24.20 7.01
CA PRO A 190 7.87 -24.99 8.14
C PRO A 190 9.14 -24.43 8.78
N GLY A 191 9.20 -24.36 10.10
CA GLY A 191 10.35 -23.84 10.82
C GLY A 191 10.34 -24.16 12.31
N VAL A 192 11.47 -23.88 12.94
CA VAL A 192 11.69 -24.10 14.38
C VAL A 192 12.37 -22.87 14.96
N MET A 193 11.92 -22.45 16.14
CA MET A 193 12.49 -21.37 16.92
C MET A 193 12.73 -21.84 18.34
N LEU A 194 13.89 -21.48 18.88
CA LEU A 194 14.22 -21.67 20.29
C LEU A 194 14.50 -20.30 20.90
N ASP A 195 13.69 -19.92 21.89
CA ASP A 195 13.93 -18.77 22.75
C ASP A 195 14.51 -19.24 24.09
N TYR A 196 15.46 -18.47 24.63
CA TYR A 196 15.98 -18.69 25.95
C TYR A 196 16.40 -17.41 26.66
N ASP A 197 16.18 -17.39 27.98
CA ASP A 197 16.74 -16.40 28.90
C ASP A 197 17.45 -17.13 30.03
N MET A 198 18.68 -16.74 30.34
CA MET A 198 19.44 -17.34 31.43
C MET A 198 20.03 -16.27 32.33
N ALA A 199 19.93 -16.50 33.64
CA ALA A 199 20.43 -15.59 34.65
C ALA A 199 21.19 -16.35 35.72
N ALA A 200 22.26 -15.74 36.23
CA ALA A 200 23.02 -16.23 37.36
C ALA A 200 23.23 -15.12 38.38
N SER A 201 23.14 -15.45 39.66
CA SER A 201 23.41 -14.54 40.76
C SER A 201 24.24 -15.22 41.85
N GLN A 202 25.15 -14.46 42.44
CA GLN A 202 26.02 -14.94 43.52
C GLN A 202 26.10 -13.90 44.64
N GLY A 203 25.88 -14.35 45.88
CA GLY A 203 25.93 -13.50 47.09
C GLY A 203 25.95 -14.31 48.39
N HIS A 204 26.68 -13.82 49.41
CA HIS A 204 26.82 -14.36 50.77
C HIS A 204 26.64 -15.89 50.91
N GLY A 205 27.53 -16.67 50.28
CA GLY A 205 27.55 -18.13 50.39
C GLY A 205 26.53 -18.90 49.54
N SER A 206 25.68 -18.19 48.79
CA SER A 206 24.68 -18.77 47.90
C SER A 206 24.94 -18.40 46.43
N SER A 207 24.71 -19.35 45.54
CA SER A 207 24.73 -19.14 44.10
C SER A 207 23.44 -19.69 43.53
N SER A 208 22.74 -18.88 42.74
CA SER A 208 21.55 -19.30 42.01
C SER A 208 21.74 -19.09 40.51
N GLN A 209 21.18 -19.99 39.73
CA GLN A 209 21.16 -19.96 38.27
C GLN A 209 19.74 -20.33 37.85
N GLY A 210 19.25 -19.71 36.79
CA GLY A 210 17.95 -20.02 36.22
C GLY A 210 18.00 -19.85 34.70
N ALA A 211 17.22 -20.65 34.00
CA ALA A 211 17.02 -20.51 32.56
C ALA A 211 15.58 -20.79 32.18
N THR A 212 14.98 -19.96 31.34
CA THR A 212 13.73 -20.26 30.65
C THR A 212 14.02 -20.70 29.23
N LEU A 213 13.30 -21.71 28.76
CA LEU A 213 13.40 -22.25 27.41
C LEU A 213 12.00 -22.27 26.81
N GLU A 214 11.87 -21.84 25.55
CA GLU A 214 10.65 -22.00 24.75
C GLU A 214 11.02 -22.50 23.36
N LEU A 215 10.51 -23.69 23.03
CA LEU A 215 10.63 -24.28 21.69
C LEU A 215 9.31 -24.07 20.96
N THR A 216 9.37 -23.42 19.80
CA THR A 216 8.24 -23.27 18.89
C THR A 216 8.56 -23.94 17.57
N THR A 217 7.71 -24.87 17.14
CA THR A 217 7.71 -25.38 15.76
C THR A 217 6.48 -24.85 15.05
N PHE A 218 6.59 -24.48 13.78
CA PHE A 218 5.47 -23.92 13.01
C PHE A 218 5.49 -24.45 11.58
N GLY A 219 4.31 -24.49 10.94
CA GLY A 219 4.14 -24.91 9.55
C GLY A 219 2.67 -24.86 9.12
N SER A 220 2.35 -25.55 8.03
CA SER A 220 0.99 -25.53 7.44
C SER A 220 -0.10 -26.06 8.38
N LEU A 221 0.25 -26.93 9.33
CA LEU A 221 -0.67 -27.50 10.31
C LEU A 221 -0.83 -26.62 11.56
N GLY A 222 -0.15 -25.47 11.65
CA GLY A 222 -0.18 -24.61 12.84
C GLY A 222 1.17 -24.57 13.55
N SER A 223 1.14 -24.22 14.84
CA SER A 223 2.32 -24.11 15.69
C SER A 223 2.22 -25.02 16.91
N PHE A 224 3.33 -25.59 17.32
CA PHE A 224 3.47 -26.30 18.59
C PHE A 224 4.48 -25.54 19.45
N VAL A 225 4.09 -25.27 20.69
CA VAL A 225 4.90 -24.54 21.67
C VAL A 225 5.10 -25.41 22.90
N GLY A 226 6.33 -25.50 23.37
CA GLY A 226 6.69 -26.14 24.63
C GLY A 226 7.69 -25.29 25.40
N SER A 227 7.39 -24.96 26.65
CA SER A 227 8.26 -24.13 27.49
C SER A 227 8.58 -24.77 28.84
N ALA A 228 9.75 -24.43 29.38
CA ALA A 228 10.26 -24.96 30.63
C ALA A 228 11.12 -23.92 31.39
N LEU A 229 11.15 -24.05 32.71
CA LEU A 229 12.03 -23.34 33.61
C LEU A 229 13.03 -24.32 34.23
N LEU A 230 14.31 -24.03 34.07
CA LEU A 230 15.42 -24.73 34.71
C LEU A 230 15.97 -23.84 35.83
N GLY A 231 16.27 -24.43 36.98
CA GLY A 231 16.79 -23.72 38.14
C GLY A 231 17.89 -24.50 38.82
N ARG A 232 18.88 -23.81 39.37
CA ARG A 232 19.87 -24.38 40.27
C ARG A 232 20.17 -23.40 41.40
N SER A 233 19.99 -23.83 42.63
CA SER A 233 20.34 -23.06 43.84
C SER A 233 21.26 -23.90 44.70
N GLY A 234 22.55 -23.53 44.76
CA GLY A 234 23.59 -24.35 45.37
C GLY A 234 23.70 -25.74 44.71
N GLN A 235 23.42 -26.79 45.48
CA GLN A 235 23.44 -28.19 45.01
C GLN A 235 22.08 -28.67 44.50
N VAL A 236 21.01 -27.90 44.69
CA VAL A 236 19.65 -28.30 44.26
C VAL A 236 19.42 -27.84 42.83
N SER A 237 19.05 -28.76 41.95
CA SER A 237 18.60 -28.49 40.59
C SER A 237 17.12 -28.80 40.42
N SER A 238 16.40 -27.97 39.68
CA SER A 238 14.98 -28.13 39.36
C SER A 238 14.73 -27.96 37.87
N ALA A 239 13.77 -28.71 37.34
CA ALA A 239 13.25 -28.54 36.00
C ALA A 239 11.71 -28.57 36.07
N THR A 240 11.07 -27.51 35.59
CA THR A 240 9.63 -27.33 35.67
C THR A 240 9.09 -27.05 34.28
N ARG A 241 8.20 -27.93 33.79
CA ARG A 241 7.43 -27.69 32.57
C ARG A 241 6.47 -26.52 32.81
N LEU A 242 6.41 -25.58 31.88
CA LEU A 242 5.52 -24.42 31.96
C LEU A 242 4.26 -24.65 31.11
N ASP A 243 4.34 -24.37 29.82
CA ASP A 243 3.20 -24.48 28.91
C ASP A 243 3.51 -25.46 27.77
N THR A 244 2.52 -26.23 27.34
CA THR A 244 2.62 -27.09 26.15
C THR A 244 1.31 -27.11 25.39
N TYR A 245 1.31 -26.60 24.17
CA TYR A 245 0.10 -26.53 23.35
C TYR A 245 0.40 -26.56 21.85
N TRP A 246 -0.58 -27.05 21.10
CA TRP A 246 -0.67 -26.89 19.66
C TRP A 246 -1.74 -25.85 19.34
N ARG A 247 -1.45 -24.94 18.42
CA ARG A 247 -2.32 -23.84 17.98
C ARG A 247 -2.48 -23.87 16.46
N HIS A 248 -3.72 -23.80 16.00
CA HIS A 248 -4.07 -23.65 14.59
C HIS A 248 -4.97 -22.43 14.38
N ASP A 249 -4.56 -21.53 13.50
CA ASP A 249 -5.25 -20.28 13.21
C ASP A 249 -5.97 -20.36 11.86
N LEU A 250 -7.20 -19.86 11.81
CA LEU A 250 -8.06 -19.79 10.63
C LEU A 250 -8.39 -18.31 10.34
N PRO A 251 -7.49 -17.57 9.66
CA PRO A 251 -7.62 -16.12 9.49
C PRO A 251 -8.89 -15.70 8.73
N GLU A 252 -9.33 -16.49 7.76
CA GLU A 252 -10.56 -16.22 6.99
C GLU A 252 -11.83 -16.22 7.86
N ARG A 253 -11.79 -16.93 8.99
CA ARG A 253 -12.92 -17.04 9.93
C ARG A 253 -12.64 -16.33 11.25
N MET A 254 -11.47 -15.72 11.40
CA MET A 254 -10.97 -15.12 12.64
C MET A 254 -11.05 -16.10 13.81
N GLN A 255 -10.74 -17.37 13.59
CA GLN A 255 -10.87 -18.43 14.60
C GLN A 255 -9.51 -19.03 14.96
N THR A 256 -9.35 -19.37 16.24
CA THR A 256 -8.17 -20.08 16.74
C THR A 256 -8.61 -21.35 17.46
N LEU A 257 -7.95 -22.46 17.14
CA LEU A 257 -8.02 -23.72 17.88
C LEU A 257 -6.72 -23.93 18.65
N VAL A 258 -6.81 -24.17 19.96
CA VAL A 258 -5.68 -24.53 20.82
C VAL A 258 -5.98 -25.85 21.51
N VAL A 259 -5.02 -26.77 21.51
CA VAL A 259 -5.09 -28.05 22.20
C VAL A 259 -3.86 -28.18 23.10
N GLY A 260 -4.08 -28.41 24.40
CA GLY A 260 -3.03 -28.46 25.41
C GLY A 260 -3.32 -27.47 26.54
N ASP A 261 -2.26 -26.86 27.09
CA ASP A 261 -2.43 -25.85 28.12
C ASP A 261 -2.97 -24.54 27.53
N ALA A 262 -4.01 -24.01 28.17
CA ALA A 262 -4.64 -22.77 27.77
C ALA A 262 -5.04 -21.93 28.99
N VAL A 263 -5.16 -20.63 28.77
CA VAL A 263 -5.75 -19.69 29.73
C VAL A 263 -7.12 -19.28 29.21
N GLY A 264 -8.14 -19.44 30.04
CA GLY A 264 -9.50 -19.01 29.73
C GLY A 264 -9.60 -17.49 29.66
N VAL A 265 -10.54 -17.00 28.84
CA VAL A 265 -10.86 -15.56 28.78
C VAL A 265 -11.81 -15.25 29.94
N GLY A 266 -11.48 -14.24 30.74
CA GLY A 266 -12.39 -13.73 31.78
C GLY A 266 -13.53 -12.92 31.16
N GLY A 267 -14.73 -13.04 31.71
CA GLY A 267 -15.92 -12.29 31.29
C GLY A 267 -16.62 -11.63 32.47
N GLY A 268 -17.77 -10.97 32.24
CA GLY A 268 -18.52 -10.26 33.29
C GLY A 268 -18.95 -11.12 34.48
N TRP A 269 -18.93 -12.45 34.32
CA TRP A 269 -19.33 -13.43 35.35
C TRP A 269 -18.22 -14.44 35.68
N SER A 270 -17.03 -14.35 35.08
CA SER A 270 -15.96 -15.35 35.25
C SER A 270 -14.56 -14.73 35.26
N ARG A 271 -13.63 -15.41 35.94
CA ARG A 271 -12.21 -15.01 35.99
C ARG A 271 -11.38 -15.91 35.09
N PRO A 272 -10.29 -15.41 34.49
CA PRO A 272 -9.34 -16.25 33.75
C PRO A 272 -8.79 -17.36 34.64
N ALA A 273 -8.73 -18.58 34.11
CA ALA A 273 -8.13 -19.73 34.79
C ALA A 273 -7.27 -20.52 33.80
N ARG A 274 -6.18 -21.12 34.30
CA ARG A 274 -5.33 -22.05 33.54
C ARG A 274 -5.95 -23.44 33.56
N TYR A 275 -5.97 -24.11 32.41
CA TYR A 275 -6.48 -25.47 32.27
C TYR A 275 -5.77 -26.20 31.12
N GLY A 276 -5.77 -27.52 31.17
CA GLY A 276 -5.39 -28.37 30.04
C GLY A 276 -6.64 -28.84 29.30
N GLY A 277 -6.72 -28.64 27.99
CA GLY A 277 -7.88 -29.05 27.22
C GLY A 277 -7.90 -28.50 25.79
N ILE A 278 -9.10 -28.30 25.27
CA ILE A 278 -9.34 -27.76 23.93
C ILE A 278 -9.98 -26.38 24.07
N ARG A 279 -9.44 -25.38 23.38
CA ARG A 279 -10.01 -24.04 23.27
C ARG A 279 -10.26 -23.73 21.81
N TRP A 280 -11.50 -23.45 21.46
CA TRP A 280 -11.86 -22.92 20.15
C TRP A 280 -12.65 -21.64 20.34
N GLY A 281 -12.24 -20.57 19.66
CA GLY A 281 -12.93 -19.30 19.75
C GLY A 281 -12.46 -18.31 18.71
N THR A 282 -13.13 -17.17 18.68
CA THR A 282 -12.81 -16.06 17.79
C THR A 282 -11.62 -15.27 18.31
N ASP A 283 -10.65 -14.95 17.45
CA ASP A 283 -9.49 -14.10 17.72
C ASP A 283 -9.53 -12.89 16.79
N PHE A 284 -9.98 -11.76 17.34
CA PHE A 284 -10.09 -10.51 16.59
C PHE A 284 -8.75 -9.84 16.33
N GLY A 285 -7.66 -10.28 16.98
CA GLY A 285 -6.31 -9.80 16.71
C GLY A 285 -5.81 -10.15 15.31
N MET A 286 -6.43 -11.11 14.63
CA MET A 286 -6.09 -11.49 13.25
C MET A 286 -6.48 -10.42 12.21
N GLN A 287 -7.37 -9.48 12.54
CA GLN A 287 -7.81 -8.43 11.63
C GLN A 287 -7.87 -7.06 12.31
N PRO A 288 -6.80 -6.26 12.26
CA PRO A 288 -6.67 -5.00 13.01
C PRO A 288 -7.65 -3.89 12.61
N GLY A 289 -8.47 -4.09 11.56
CA GLY A 289 -9.51 -3.15 11.13
C GLY A 289 -10.91 -3.43 11.67
N VAL A 290 -11.09 -4.49 12.48
CA VAL A 290 -12.40 -4.84 13.06
C VAL A 290 -12.59 -4.10 14.39
N VAL A 291 -13.67 -3.33 14.50
CA VAL A 291 -14.08 -2.71 15.77
C VAL A 291 -14.67 -3.79 16.66
N THR A 292 -13.95 -4.16 17.72
CA THR A 292 -14.32 -5.26 18.63
C THR A 292 -15.16 -4.81 19.83
N LEU A 293 -15.35 -3.51 19.98
CA LEU A 293 -16.13 -2.91 21.06
C LEU A 293 -17.52 -2.57 20.52
N PRO A 294 -18.59 -2.81 21.30
CA PRO A 294 -19.92 -2.37 20.92
C PRO A 294 -19.90 -0.85 20.75
N GLN A 295 -20.22 -0.39 19.54
CA GLN A 295 -20.33 1.03 19.26
C GLN A 295 -21.69 1.50 19.79
N ILE A 296 -21.68 2.50 20.68
CA ILE A 296 -22.92 3.08 21.19
C ILE A 296 -23.58 3.80 20.01
N SER A 297 -24.74 3.30 19.60
CA SER A 297 -25.60 3.95 18.61
C SER A 297 -26.71 4.68 19.34
N LEU A 298 -26.73 6.00 19.23
CA LEU A 298 -27.81 6.85 19.73
C LEU A 298 -28.80 7.06 18.58
N ALA A 299 -30.04 6.63 18.75
CA ALA A 299 -31.14 6.89 17.83
C ALA A 299 -32.26 7.60 18.58
N GLY A 300 -32.74 8.72 18.04
CA GLY A 300 -33.82 9.52 18.63
C GLY A 300 -34.50 10.39 17.58
N GLU A 301 -35.79 10.62 17.76
CA GLU A 301 -36.60 11.51 16.91
C GLU A 301 -36.96 12.76 17.73
N ALA A 302 -36.76 13.95 17.15
CA ALA A 302 -37.05 15.22 17.80
C ALA A 302 -38.28 15.85 17.15
N ALA A 303 -39.34 16.08 17.94
CA ALA A 303 -40.55 16.76 17.47
C ALA A 303 -40.34 18.26 17.18
N LEU A 304 -39.26 18.84 17.72
CA LEU A 304 -38.86 20.24 17.54
C LEU A 304 -37.33 20.31 17.30
N PRO A 305 -36.81 21.36 16.64
CA PRO A 305 -35.36 21.51 16.41
C PRO A 305 -34.56 21.55 17.72
N SER A 306 -33.61 20.64 17.89
CA SER A 306 -32.69 20.57 19.03
C SER A 306 -31.30 20.11 18.60
N THR A 307 -30.30 20.31 19.46
CA THR A 307 -28.91 19.89 19.25
C THR A 307 -28.56 18.68 20.12
N VAL A 308 -27.74 17.76 19.60
CA VAL A 308 -27.18 16.61 20.33
C VAL A 308 -25.78 16.98 20.81
N GLU A 309 -25.53 16.90 22.12
CA GLU A 309 -24.21 16.99 22.76
C GLU A 309 -23.82 15.65 23.38
#